data_AF-K2D810-F1
#
_entry.id   AF-K2D810-F1
#
_cell.length_a   1.000
_cell.length_b   1.000
_cell.length_c   1.000
_cell.angle_alpha   90.00
_cell.angle_beta   90.00
_cell.angle_gamma   90.00
#
_symmetry.space_group_name_H-M   'P 1'
#
loop_
_entity.id
_entity.type
_entity.pdbx_description
1 polymer ?
#
loop_
_entity_poly.entity_id
_entity_poly.type
_entity_poly.pdbx_seq_one_letter_code
_entity_poly.pdbx_strand_id
1 'polypeptide(L)'
;MSKITGPISTMPNHHHEVPLNTFCDTHEDKLAIKRIQGETDSMGSELIDMCLECYNEYLAYRIKVKQEVSCCDWCKKESTNCTPTRDFEEGLYGRIYDVCLRCRQKQNENIDNHYD
;
A
#
# COMPACT_ATOMS: atom_id res chain seq x y z
N MET A 1 8.78 28.10 -4.62
CA MET A 1 9.79 27.32 -5.37
C MET A 1 9.60 25.87 -5.00
N SER A 2 9.16 25.04 -5.95
CA SER A 2 9.07 23.59 -5.72
C SER A 2 10.47 23.07 -5.41
N LYS A 3 10.65 22.53 -4.21
CA LYS A 3 11.89 21.87 -3.81
C LYS A 3 12.04 20.72 -4.80
N ILE A 4 13.04 20.76 -5.69
CA ILE A 4 13.34 19.65 -6.60
C ILE A 4 13.69 18.48 -5.68
N THR A 5 12.72 17.59 -5.47
CA THR A 5 12.95 16.33 -4.81
C THR A 5 13.89 15.56 -5.73
N GLY A 6 15.05 15.16 -5.20
CA GLY A 6 15.97 14.26 -5.92
C GLY A 6 15.29 12.92 -6.22
N PRO A 7 16.03 11.90 -6.68
CA PRO A 7 15.45 10.57 -6.88
C PRO A 7 14.77 10.10 -5.59
N ILE A 8 13.45 9.93 -5.64
CA ILE A 8 12.65 9.48 -4.51
C ILE A 8 12.78 7.95 -4.46
N SER A 9 13.43 7.46 -3.40
CA SER A 9 13.64 6.03 -3.16
C SER A 9 12.61 5.44 -2.17
N THR A 10 11.60 6.22 -1.79
CA THR A 10 10.56 5.78 -0.86
C THR A 10 9.46 5.03 -1.61
N MET A 11 8.69 4.20 -0.89
CA MET A 11 7.59 3.45 -1.47
C MET A 11 6.33 4.30 -1.63
N PRO A 12 5.39 3.92 -2.51
CA PRO A 12 4.06 4.51 -2.58
C PRO A 12 3.41 4.63 -1.20
N ASN A 13 2.66 5.72 -0.99
CA ASN A 13 2.07 6.17 0.26
C ASN A 13 3.05 6.73 1.30
N HIS A 14 4.32 6.92 0.97
CA HIS A 14 5.23 7.66 1.84
C HIS A 14 4.78 9.12 1.99
N HIS A 15 4.88 9.65 3.20
CA HIS A 15 4.55 11.05 3.49
C HIS A 15 5.74 11.96 3.23
N HIS A 16 5.50 13.05 2.52
CA HIS A 16 6.52 14.07 2.25
C HIS A 16 6.11 15.41 2.87
N GLU A 17 7.09 16.30 3.07
CA GLU A 17 6.80 17.68 3.48
C GLU A 17 6.05 18.41 2.35
N VAL A 18 5.00 19.14 2.71
CA VAL A 18 4.28 20.00 1.78
C VAL A 18 5.06 21.30 1.59
N PRO A 19 5.43 21.68 0.35
CA PRO A 19 6.06 22.96 0.09
C PRO A 19 5.11 24.12 0.43
N LEU A 20 5.69 25.24 0.84
CA LEU A 20 4.93 26.45 1.18
C LEU A 20 4.06 26.92 0.00
N ASN A 21 2.83 27.35 0.31
CA ASN A 21 1.84 27.85 -0.63
C ASN A 21 1.45 26.86 -1.75
N THR A 22 1.50 25.57 -1.46
CA THR A 22 1.00 24.53 -2.36
C THR A 22 -0.50 24.34 -2.14
N PHE A 23 -1.27 24.31 -3.22
CA PHE A 23 -2.71 24.06 -3.19
C PHE A 23 -3.00 22.56 -3.28
N CYS A 24 -4.20 22.17 -2.88
CA CYS A 24 -4.68 20.81 -3.04
C CYS A 24 -4.91 20.51 -4.52
N ASP A 25 -4.46 19.34 -4.98
CA ASP A 25 -4.60 18.93 -6.38
C ASP A 25 -6.06 18.77 -6.82
N THR A 26 -6.96 18.47 -5.86
CA THR A 26 -8.40 18.37 -6.10
C THR A 26 -9.14 19.69 -5.93
N HIS A 27 -8.63 20.57 -5.05
CA HIS A 27 -9.32 21.80 -4.63
C HIS A 27 -8.40 23.01 -4.81
N GLU A 28 -8.60 23.74 -5.91
CA GLU A 28 -7.76 24.91 -6.27
C GLU A 28 -7.82 26.05 -5.24
N ASP A 29 -8.85 26.10 -4.39
CA ASP A 29 -9.09 27.14 -3.40
C ASP A 29 -8.52 26.81 -1.99
N LYS A 30 -8.05 25.58 -1.77
CA LYS A 30 -7.60 25.09 -0.46
C LYS A 30 -6.11 24.80 -0.46
N LEU A 31 -5.42 25.21 0.61
CA LEU A 31 -4.01 24.86 0.82
C LEU A 31 -3.87 23.36 1.17
N ALA A 32 -2.82 22.75 0.63
CA ALA A 32 -2.45 21.39 0.97
C ALA A 32 -1.83 21.33 2.37
N ILE A 33 -2.23 20.32 3.15
CA ILE A 33 -1.70 20.05 4.49
C ILE A 33 -0.92 18.72 4.54
N LYS A 34 -1.12 17.85 3.56
CA LYS A 34 -0.47 16.55 3.45
C LYS A 34 -0.06 16.31 2.01
N ARG A 35 1.17 15.83 1.85
CA ARG A 35 1.69 15.31 0.59
C ARG A 35 1.97 13.83 0.74
N ILE A 36 1.47 13.03 -0.19
CA ILE A 36 1.77 11.59 -0.25
C ILE A 36 2.41 11.26 -1.59
N GLN A 37 3.25 10.24 -1.60
CA GLN A 37 3.74 9.65 -2.83
C GLN A 37 2.66 8.75 -3.43
N GLY A 38 2.26 9.03 -4.67
CA GLY A 38 1.36 8.20 -5.47
C GLY A 38 2.11 7.03 -6.10
N GLU A 39 1.84 6.77 -7.37
CA GLU A 39 2.55 5.74 -8.13
C GLU A 39 4.03 6.10 -8.29
N THR A 40 4.87 5.08 -8.41
CA THR A 40 6.29 5.23 -8.70
C THR A 40 6.63 4.27 -9.83
N ASP A 41 7.05 4.84 -10.95
CA ASP A 41 7.34 4.14 -12.18
C ASP A 41 8.76 4.48 -12.67
N SER A 42 9.11 4.03 -13.88
CA SER A 42 10.41 4.34 -14.48
C SER A 42 10.58 5.82 -14.84
N MET A 43 9.50 6.59 -14.88
CA MET A 43 9.48 8.02 -15.25
C MET A 43 9.50 8.94 -14.04
N GLY A 44 9.26 8.43 -12.83
CA GLY A 44 9.44 9.15 -11.58
C GLY A 44 8.44 8.73 -10.50
N SER A 45 8.19 9.65 -9.58
CA SER A 45 7.22 9.48 -8.51
C SER A 45 6.21 10.61 -8.55
N GLU A 46 4.94 10.25 -8.55
CA GLU A 46 3.85 11.21 -8.37
C GLU A 46 3.81 11.67 -6.91
N LEU A 47 3.67 12.97 -6.69
CA LEU A 47 3.45 13.55 -5.37
C LEU A 47 2.09 14.22 -5.37
N ILE A 48 1.18 13.73 -4.53
CA ILE A 48 -0.20 14.17 -4.45
C ILE A 48 -0.36 15.07 -3.22
N ASP A 49 -0.78 16.30 -3.45
CA ASP A 49 -1.02 17.32 -2.44
C ASP A 49 -2.50 17.40 -2.07
N MET A 50 -2.80 17.18 -0.80
CA MET A 50 -4.17 17.09 -0.29
C MET A 50 -4.45 18.11 0.81
N CYS A 51 -5.62 18.74 0.73
CA CYS A 51 -6.25 19.40 1.86
C CYS A 51 -6.77 18.37 2.88
N LEU A 52 -7.23 18.84 4.04
CA LEU A 52 -7.70 17.98 5.12
C LEU A 52 -8.84 17.05 4.71
N GLU A 53 -9.78 17.58 3.91
CA GLU A 53 -10.94 16.83 3.42
C GLU A 53 -10.52 15.66 2.52
N CYS A 54 -9.74 15.94 1.47
CA CYS A 54 -9.22 14.91 0.57
C CYS A 54 -8.36 13.88 1.30
N TYR A 55 -7.57 14.32 2.28
CA TYR A 55 -6.77 13.39 3.09
C TYR A 55 -7.64 12.46 3.94
N ASN A 56 -8.74 12.96 4.50
CA ASN A 56 -9.67 12.14 5.28
C ASN A 56 -10.41 11.13 4.39
N GLU A 57 -10.84 11.54 3.20
CA GLU A 57 -11.46 10.65 2.21
C GLU A 57 -10.48 9.55 1.78
N TYR A 58 -9.23 9.91 1.51
CA TYR A 58 -8.17 8.97 1.22
C TYR A 58 -7.97 7.95 2.36
N LEU A 59 -7.92 8.40 3.61
CA LEU A 59 -7.83 7.50 4.77
C LEU A 59 -9.05 6.57 4.89
N ALA A 60 -10.26 7.11 4.70
CA ALA A 60 -11.50 6.33 4.74
C ALA A 60 -11.51 5.25 3.64
N TYR A 61 -11.12 5.60 2.42
CA TYR A 61 -10.97 4.65 1.32
C TYR A 61 -9.96 3.55 1.67
N ARG A 62 -8.80 3.91 2.22
CA ARG A 62 -7.76 2.94 2.62
C ARG A 62 -8.22 1.98 3.71
N ILE A 63 -8.96 2.48 4.69
CA ILE A 63 -9.57 1.64 5.74
C ILE A 63 -10.58 0.67 5.12
N LYS A 64 -11.43 1.17 4.22
CA LYS A 64 -12.43 0.36 3.52
C LYS A 64 -11.78 -0.77 2.71
N VAL A 65 -10.76 -0.47 1.89
CA VAL A 65 -10.02 -1.47 1.11
C VAL A 65 -9.37 -2.52 2.01
N LYS A 66 -8.78 -2.11 3.15
CA LYS A 66 -8.24 -3.06 4.14
C LYS A 66 -9.29 -3.91 4.84
N GLN A 67 -10.55 -3.52 4.78
CA GLN A 67 -11.68 -4.26 5.36
C GLN A 67 -12.43 -5.08 4.30
N GLU A 68 -12.02 -5.03 3.03
CA GLU A 68 -12.64 -5.85 2.00
C GLU A 68 -12.41 -7.33 2.30
N VAL A 69 -13.52 -8.05 2.46
CA VAL A 69 -13.53 -9.47 2.72
C VAL A 69 -13.22 -10.20 1.42
N SER A 70 -12.21 -11.06 1.46
CA SER A 70 -11.84 -11.96 0.38
C SER A 70 -11.78 -13.39 0.90
N CYS A 71 -11.94 -14.36 0.01
CA CYS A 71 -11.85 -15.78 0.38
C CYS A 71 -10.40 -16.25 0.28
N CYS A 72 -9.86 -16.78 1.37
CA CYS A 72 -8.50 -17.33 1.41
C CYS A 72 -8.41 -18.56 0.50
N ASP A 73 -7.44 -18.58 -0.41
CA ASP A 73 -7.23 -19.68 -1.34
C ASP A 73 -6.82 -20.99 -0.66
N TRP A 74 -6.18 -20.95 0.51
CA TRP A 74 -5.72 -22.17 1.19
C TRP A 74 -6.78 -22.76 2.12
N CYS A 75 -7.38 -21.96 3.00
CA CYS A 75 -8.37 -22.46 3.95
C CYS A 75 -9.82 -22.29 3.50
N LYS A 76 -10.06 -21.62 2.36
CA LYS A 76 -11.39 -21.35 1.78
C LYS A 76 -12.35 -20.62 2.72
N LYS A 77 -11.80 -19.85 3.68
CA LYS A 77 -12.57 -19.02 4.61
C LYS A 77 -12.45 -17.55 4.23
N GLU A 78 -13.52 -16.82 4.47
CA GLU A 78 -13.56 -15.37 4.37
C GLU A 78 -12.59 -14.71 5.37
N SER A 79 -11.86 -13.70 4.90
CA SER A 79 -10.94 -12.93 5.70
C SER A 79 -10.75 -11.53 5.12
N THR A 80 -10.57 -10.53 5.99
CA THR A 80 -10.33 -9.14 5.58
C THR A 80 -8.87 -8.85 5.25
N ASN A 81 -7.97 -9.82 5.44
CA ASN A 81 -6.53 -9.60 5.33
C ASN A 81 -5.84 -10.67 4.47
N CYS A 82 -6.49 -11.13 3.39
CA CYS A 82 -5.80 -11.94 2.41
C CYS A 82 -4.76 -11.08 1.68
N THR A 83 -3.55 -11.62 1.57
CA THR A 83 -2.46 -10.97 0.84
C THR A 83 -1.93 -11.90 -0.25
N PRO A 84 -1.58 -11.37 -1.43
CA PRO A 84 -0.93 -12.14 -2.48
C PRO A 84 0.33 -12.84 -1.95
N THR A 85 0.35 -14.16 -2.04
CA THR A 85 1.36 -15.04 -1.46
C THR A 85 1.73 -16.11 -2.48
N ARG A 86 3.03 -16.39 -2.61
CA ARG A 86 3.53 -17.52 -3.40
C ARG A 86 3.76 -18.72 -2.49
N ASP A 87 3.43 -19.91 -2.98
CA ASP A 87 3.82 -21.14 -2.30
C ASP A 87 5.30 -21.41 -2.56
N PHE A 88 6.06 -21.68 -1.49
CA PHE A 88 7.48 -21.96 -1.60
C PHE A 88 7.73 -23.30 -2.30
N GLU A 89 6.84 -24.28 -2.15
CA GLU A 89 6.97 -25.61 -2.78
C GLU A 89 6.77 -25.56 -4.30
N GLU A 90 5.97 -24.62 -4.80
CA GLU A 90 5.76 -24.39 -6.24
C GLU A 90 6.87 -23.55 -6.90
N GLY A 91 7.75 -22.94 -6.09
CA GLY A 91 8.83 -22.06 -6.55
C GLY A 91 8.36 -20.69 -7.06
N LEU A 92 9.32 -19.90 -7.57
CA LEU A 92 9.10 -18.48 -7.92
C LEU A 92 8.16 -18.25 -9.12
N TYR A 93 7.96 -19.27 -9.95
CA TYR A 93 7.10 -19.26 -11.13
C TYR A 93 5.70 -19.86 -10.87
N GLY A 94 5.43 -20.29 -9.63
CA GLY A 94 4.13 -20.82 -9.21
C GLY A 94 3.01 -19.78 -9.22
N ARG A 95 1.79 -20.26 -8.96
CA ARG A 95 0.60 -19.39 -8.90
C ARG A 95 0.71 -18.43 -7.71
N ILE A 96 0.17 -17.22 -7.88
CA ILE A 96 -0.05 -16.29 -6.76
C ILE A 96 -1.43 -16.59 -6.16
N TYR A 97 -1.46 -16.81 -4.85
CA TYR A 97 -2.65 -17.12 -4.07
C TYR A 97 -3.01 -15.95 -3.16
N ASP A 98 -4.30 -15.69 -2.95
CA ASP A 98 -4.75 -14.75 -1.92
C ASP A 98 -4.91 -15.49 -0.59
N VAL A 99 -4.00 -15.24 0.35
CA VAL A 99 -3.86 -16.05 1.57
C VAL A 99 -4.05 -15.18 2.81
N CYS A 100 -4.93 -15.61 3.72
CA CYS A 100 -5.14 -14.91 4.98
C CYS A 100 -3.93 -15.00 5.93
N LEU A 101 -3.79 -14.01 6.81
CA LEU A 101 -2.65 -13.91 7.73
C LEU A 101 -2.41 -15.19 8.54
N ARG A 102 -3.47 -15.86 9.01
CA ARG A 102 -3.36 -17.12 9.77
C ARG A 102 -2.69 -18.23 8.98
N CYS A 103 -3.05 -18.38 7.70
CA CYS A 103 -2.51 -19.44 6.86
C CYS A 103 -1.04 -19.15 6.51
N ARG A 104 -0.71 -17.87 6.28
CA ARG A 104 0.66 -17.43 6.03
C ARG A 104 1.56 -17.61 7.25
N GLN A 105 1.08 -17.30 8.46
CA GLN A 105 1.81 -17.56 9.70
C GLN A 105 2.10 -19.05 9.89
N LYS A 106 1.10 -19.91 9.66
CA LYS A 106 1.28 -21.36 9.73
C LYS A 106 2.33 -21.87 8.73
N GLN A 107 2.37 -21.32 7.51
CA GLN A 107 3.39 -21.69 6.53
C GLN A 107 4.78 -21.27 7.00
N ASN A 108 4.94 -20.05 7.51
CA ASN A 108 6.22 -19.58 8.06
C ASN A 108 6.71 -20.46 9.22
N GLU A 109 5.81 -20.80 10.16
CA GLU A 109 6.13 -21.71 11.26
C GLU A 109 6.58 -23.09 10.76
N ASN A 110 5.91 -23.64 9.74
CA ASN A 110 6.31 -24.91 9.14
C ASN A 110 7.68 -24.83 8.46
N ILE A 111 7.97 -23.71 7.80
CA ILE A 111 9.27 -23.45 7.16
C ILE A 111 10.36 -23.38 8.23
N ASP A 112 10.17 -22.60 9.28
CA ASP A 112 11.15 -22.45 10.37
C ASP A 112 11.47 -23.81 11.01
N ASN A 113 10.44 -24.61 11.33
CA ASN A 113 10.61 -25.97 11.88
C ASN A 113 11.30 -26.95 10.91
N HIS A 114 11.33 -26.67 9.59
CA HIS A 114 12.00 -27.53 8.61
C HIS A 114 13.50 -27.23 8.51
N TYR A 115 13.93 -26.06 8.98
CA TYR A 115 15.33 -25.62 8.98
C TYR A 115 16.04 -25.75 10.35
N ASP A 116 15.32 -26.20 11.39
CA ASP A 116 15.85 -26.60 12.71
C ASP A 116 16.19 -28.12 12.76
#